data_AF-A0A359G5S5-F1
#
_entry.id   AF-A0A359G5S5-F1
#
_cell.length_a   1.000
_cell.length_b   1.000
_cell.length_c   1.000
_cell.angle_alpha   90.00
_cell.angle_beta   90.00
_cell.angle_gamma   90.00
#
_symmetry.space_group_name_H-M   'P 1'
#
loop_
_entity.id
_entity.type
_entity.pdbx_description
1 polymer ?
#
loop_
_entity_poly.entity_id
_entity_poly.type
_entity_poly.pdbx_seq_one_letter_code
_entity_poly.pdbx_strand_id
1 'polypeptide(L)'
;MKRFMKAVGATVLLVAALVSCSKDKNDGEIRLAVPAVYLQPGESVTVNFSTYNVSPAACKVSSSPDGWDDPVVSTSQQSVTVKAPEKLDDKTVASGKVVLSGTGSGGTTASATLFVAVVGIEGGVEEVTLPGPANCFMVTKAGARYTFDARRAGDGTPLATDRVEVVWTTKTKLIEYFTFDGDHASFFVDKEKQGNLLLGAYDADGRLLWSWHVWIAPGFDPEATAIASNGYVIMGRNLGATSDGVKEDSEDEAADLTGSFGLYYQWGRKDPFVGASTYQAPKGSPASVYTAEGARVETGPVAADATTGTTAYTTEHPAVFLSVEKPGDDWSHEASAVRWSAVKSASDPCPYGWQVAPAAAFDALRIVEDVAAENAATLYAEKYGWTMADGGAKGFFPGSGYRTYLDGKINNIYDNIPVRNAAIDMQPWVGYYWTTDAEGAQTRTFHFWFDKSAPEKSAIRNGAPMGRANALPVRCVKVR
;
A
#
# COMPACT_ATOMS: atom_id res chain seq x y z
N MET A 1 -3.69 44.57 -11.27
CA MET A 1 -3.92 43.83 -10.01
C MET A 1 -2.64 43.10 -9.65
N LYS A 2 -2.23 43.19 -8.38
CA LYS A 2 -0.88 42.87 -7.86
C LYS A 2 -0.52 41.39 -8.07
N ARG A 3 0.59 41.13 -8.75
CA ARG A 3 1.27 39.82 -8.78
C ARG A 3 1.85 39.57 -7.39
N PHE A 4 1.33 38.57 -6.68
CA PHE A 4 1.97 38.04 -5.48
C PHE A 4 3.14 37.16 -5.93
N MET A 5 4.35 37.71 -5.89
CA MET A 5 5.58 36.91 -5.81
C MET A 5 5.60 36.25 -4.44
N LYS A 6 5.29 34.95 -4.36
CA LYS A 6 5.69 34.14 -3.22
C LYS A 6 7.15 33.71 -3.46
N ALA A 7 8.07 34.43 -2.84
CA ALA A 7 9.41 33.90 -2.60
C ALA A 7 9.26 32.75 -1.60
N VAL A 8 9.31 31.51 -2.08
CA VAL A 8 9.43 30.34 -1.21
C VAL A 8 10.89 30.22 -0.83
N GLY A 9 11.30 30.98 0.18
CA GLY A 9 12.53 30.68 0.92
C GLY A 9 12.29 29.45 1.78
N ALA A 10 12.33 28.27 1.18
CA ALA A 10 12.28 27.01 1.92
C ALA A 10 13.62 26.83 2.64
N THR A 11 13.71 27.42 3.83
CA THR A 11 14.75 27.04 4.80
C THR A 11 14.25 25.74 5.42
N VAL A 12 14.55 24.61 4.80
CA VAL A 12 14.19 23.29 5.34
C VAL A 12 15.02 23.08 6.61
N LEU A 13 14.36 23.19 7.76
CA LEU A 13 14.93 22.79 9.04
C LEU A 13 15.06 21.26 9.06
N LEU A 14 16.26 20.80 9.43
CA LEU A 14 16.59 19.38 9.58
C LEU A 14 15.62 18.68 10.52
N VAL A 15 15.03 17.58 10.05
CA VAL A 15 14.76 16.41 10.88
C VAL A 15 15.75 15.34 10.43
N ALA A 16 16.73 15.05 11.27
CA ALA A 16 17.77 14.07 10.98
C ALA A 16 17.15 12.66 10.99
N ALA A 17 16.85 12.11 9.82
CA ALA A 17 16.65 10.68 9.67
C ALA A 17 18.01 9.99 9.80
N LEU A 18 18.26 9.38 10.96
CA LEU A 18 19.39 8.48 11.19
C LEU A 18 19.19 7.23 10.31
N VAL A 19 19.86 7.17 9.17
CA VAL A 19 19.92 5.94 8.36
C VAL A 19 21.36 5.43 8.31
N SER A 20 21.52 4.25 8.90
CA SER A 20 22.62 3.29 8.80
C SER A 20 23.95 3.65 9.47
N CYS A 21 24.11 3.17 10.72
CA CYS A 21 25.41 2.90 11.30
C CYS A 21 26.06 1.70 10.59
N SER A 22 26.85 1.93 9.52
CA SER A 22 27.96 1.01 9.24
C SER A 22 29.01 1.18 10.34
N LYS A 23 29.52 0.06 10.86
CA LYS A 23 30.40 0.01 12.03
C LYS A 23 31.86 0.35 11.71
N ASP A 24 32.16 0.88 10.53
CA ASP A 24 33.53 1.21 10.15
C ASP A 24 33.80 2.69 10.36
N LYS A 25 34.55 3.01 11.42
CA LYS A 25 34.95 4.38 11.79
C LYS A 25 35.80 5.10 10.72
N ASN A 26 36.10 4.42 9.62
CA ASN A 26 36.95 4.89 8.52
C ASN A 26 36.18 5.20 7.23
N ASP A 27 34.86 4.95 7.17
CA ASP A 27 34.06 5.28 6.00
C ASP A 27 33.80 6.79 5.92
N GLY A 28 33.78 7.30 4.69
CA GLY A 28 33.48 8.70 4.38
C GLY A 28 32.00 8.85 4.07
N GLU A 29 31.43 9.99 4.45
CA GLU A 29 30.01 10.26 4.25
C GLU A 29 29.77 11.68 3.73
N ILE A 30 28.79 11.81 2.85
CA ILE A 30 28.18 13.09 2.44
C ILE A 30 26.68 12.95 2.69
N ARG A 31 26.08 13.90 3.41
CA ARG A 31 24.64 13.93 3.69
C ARG A 31 24.04 15.19 3.10
N LEU A 32 23.02 15.03 2.26
CA LEU A 32 22.22 16.14 1.72
C LEU A 32 21.10 16.49 2.70
N ALA A 33 20.73 17.76 2.77
CA ALA A 33 19.64 18.23 3.63
C ALA A 33 18.27 17.69 3.19
N VAL A 34 18.12 17.38 1.90
CA VAL A 34 16.93 16.74 1.33
C VAL A 34 17.33 15.67 0.31
N PRO A 35 16.52 14.62 0.14
CA PRO A 35 16.81 13.56 -0.83
C PRO A 35 16.40 13.92 -2.27
N ALA A 36 15.49 14.88 -2.44
CA ALA A 36 15.02 15.34 -3.74
C ALA A 36 14.62 16.82 -3.74
N VAL A 37 14.63 17.43 -4.93
CA VAL A 37 14.05 18.73 -5.23
C VAL A 37 13.22 18.67 -6.50
N TYR A 38 12.09 19.40 -6.48
CA TYR A 38 11.14 19.49 -7.58
C TYR A 38 11.03 20.97 -7.96
N LEU A 39 11.34 21.30 -9.20
CA LEU A 39 11.62 22.65 -9.66
C LEU A 39 10.67 23.03 -10.80
N GLN A 40 10.19 24.27 -10.79
CA GLN A 40 9.55 24.86 -11.96
C GLN A 40 10.59 25.13 -13.07
N PRO A 41 10.17 25.29 -14.33
CA PRO A 41 11.11 25.54 -15.42
C PRO A 41 11.98 26.78 -15.18
N GLY A 42 13.30 26.64 -15.34
CA GLY A 42 14.28 27.70 -15.12
C GLY A 42 14.58 28.04 -13.66
N GLU A 43 13.88 27.41 -12.69
CA GLU A 43 14.07 27.65 -11.26
C GLU A 43 15.44 27.13 -10.79
N SER A 44 16.02 27.79 -9.79
CA SER A 44 17.23 27.34 -9.10
C SER A 44 16.96 27.09 -7.63
N VAL A 45 17.54 26.02 -7.10
CA VAL A 45 17.49 25.69 -5.67
C VAL A 45 18.89 25.36 -5.16
N THR A 46 19.18 25.81 -3.94
CA THR A 46 20.41 25.48 -3.22
C THR A 46 20.10 24.48 -2.12
N VAL A 47 20.76 23.32 -2.17
CA VAL A 47 20.66 22.25 -1.17
C VAL A 47 21.94 22.20 -0.35
N ASN A 48 21.81 22.31 0.96
CA ASN A 48 22.95 22.18 1.87
C ASN A 48 23.37 20.71 2.01
N PHE A 49 24.65 20.47 2.26
CA PHE A 49 25.18 19.17 2.61
C PHE A 49 26.17 19.26 3.79
N SER A 50 26.39 18.13 4.44
CA SER A 50 27.43 17.96 5.46
C SER A 50 28.33 16.79 5.09
N THR A 51 29.57 16.78 5.58
CA THR A 51 30.53 15.71 5.33
C THR A 51 31.07 15.11 6.63
N TYR A 52 31.45 13.83 6.57
CA TYR A 52 32.16 13.13 7.64
C TYR A 52 33.32 12.34 7.03
N ASN A 53 34.52 12.44 7.60
CA ASN A 53 35.76 11.84 7.04
C ASN A 53 36.03 12.18 5.56
N VAL A 54 35.44 13.26 5.05
CA VAL A 54 35.54 13.75 3.68
C VAL A 54 35.77 15.25 3.73
N SER A 55 36.75 15.75 2.98
CA SER A 55 37.04 17.18 2.94
C SER A 55 35.96 17.92 2.14
N PRO A 56 35.27 18.94 2.71
CA PRO A 56 34.31 19.74 1.95
C PRO A 56 34.91 20.38 0.70
N ALA A 57 36.20 20.77 0.75
CA ALA A 57 36.92 21.34 -0.38
C ALA A 57 37.16 20.34 -1.53
N ALA A 58 37.04 19.04 -1.26
CA ALA A 58 37.16 17.98 -2.26
C ALA A 58 35.81 17.54 -2.85
N CYS A 59 34.70 18.14 -2.41
CA CYS A 59 33.38 17.82 -2.92
C CYS A 59 33.15 18.44 -4.31
N LYS A 60 32.67 17.63 -5.26
CA LYS A 60 32.36 18.03 -6.63
C LYS A 60 31.19 17.22 -7.19
N VAL A 61 30.49 17.80 -8.17
CA VAL A 61 29.47 17.08 -8.94
C VAL A 61 30.18 16.11 -9.88
N SER A 62 29.81 14.84 -9.81
CA SER A 62 30.34 13.78 -10.67
C SER A 62 29.38 13.37 -11.78
N SER A 63 28.08 13.68 -11.64
CA SER A 63 27.09 13.50 -12.68
C SER A 63 25.90 14.44 -12.47
N SER A 64 25.25 14.82 -13.57
CA SER A 64 23.99 15.55 -13.62
C SER A 64 23.11 14.97 -14.73
N PRO A 65 21.78 15.22 -14.71
CA PRO A 65 20.89 14.75 -15.77
C PRO A 65 21.10 15.51 -17.09
N ASP A 66 20.85 14.85 -18.21
CA ASP A 66 21.00 15.44 -19.54
C ASP A 66 20.08 16.66 -19.74
N GLY A 67 20.65 17.74 -20.31
CA GLY A 67 19.95 18.99 -20.59
C GLY A 67 19.73 19.91 -19.38
N TRP A 68 20.20 19.54 -18.18
CA TRP A 68 20.22 20.43 -17.02
C TRP A 68 21.49 21.29 -17.01
N ASP A 69 21.40 22.49 -16.43
CA ASP A 69 22.57 23.34 -16.19
C ASP A 69 23.54 22.64 -15.21
N ASP A 70 24.85 22.80 -15.42
CA ASP A 70 25.89 22.21 -14.56
C ASP A 70 25.69 22.65 -13.10
N PRO A 71 25.45 21.70 -12.16
CA PRO A 71 25.23 22.07 -10.77
C PRO A 71 26.48 22.68 -10.14
N VAL A 72 26.30 23.75 -9.36
CA VAL A 72 27.39 24.53 -8.78
C VAL A 72 27.59 24.17 -7.32
N VAL A 73 28.78 23.68 -6.96
CA VAL A 73 29.14 23.37 -5.56
C VAL A 73 29.84 24.55 -4.91
N SER A 74 29.32 25.00 -3.77
CA SER A 74 30.00 25.94 -2.87
C SER A 74 30.60 25.17 -1.71
N THR A 75 31.92 24.97 -1.73
CA THR A 75 32.62 24.20 -0.69
C THR A 75 32.75 24.95 0.63
N SER A 76 32.74 26.29 0.60
CA SER A 76 32.76 27.14 1.80
C SER A 76 31.42 27.19 2.52
N GLN A 77 30.31 27.13 1.77
CA GLN A 77 28.96 27.08 2.33
C GLN A 77 28.41 25.66 2.45
N GLN A 78 29.16 24.67 1.96
CA GLN A 78 28.75 23.27 1.86
C GLN A 78 27.36 23.12 1.24
N SER A 79 27.20 23.66 0.04
CA SER A 79 25.94 23.59 -0.69
C SER A 79 26.13 23.25 -2.16
N VAL A 80 25.09 22.70 -2.78
CA VAL A 80 24.98 22.46 -4.22
C VAL A 80 23.78 23.23 -4.75
N THR A 81 23.99 24.04 -5.78
CA THR A 81 22.92 24.76 -6.47
C THR A 81 22.61 24.06 -7.78
N VAL A 82 21.34 23.71 -7.98
CA VAL A 82 20.82 23.07 -9.19
C VAL A 82 19.86 24.04 -9.86
N LYS A 83 19.93 24.16 -11.18
CA LYS A 83 18.98 24.92 -11.98
C LYS A 83 18.26 24.01 -12.97
N ALA A 84 16.94 24.05 -12.94
CA ALA A 84 16.08 23.31 -13.86
C ALA A 84 16.15 23.91 -15.27
N PRO A 85 16.06 23.08 -16.32
CA PRO A 85 15.92 23.57 -17.68
C PRO A 85 14.63 24.39 -17.84
N GLU A 86 14.64 25.36 -18.75
CA GLU A 86 13.46 26.21 -19.03
C GLU A 86 12.40 25.49 -19.87
N LYS A 87 12.79 24.43 -20.58
CA LYS A 87 11.93 23.65 -21.47
C LYS A 87 12.42 22.20 -21.51
N LEU A 88 11.53 21.28 -21.86
CA LEU A 88 11.87 19.89 -22.14
C LEU A 88 11.81 19.66 -23.65
N ASP A 89 12.87 19.10 -24.21
CA ASP A 89 13.00 18.70 -25.61
C ASP A 89 13.65 17.32 -25.70
N ASP A 90 13.86 16.80 -26.91
CA ASP A 90 14.38 15.45 -27.15
C ASP A 90 15.74 15.15 -26.50
N LYS A 91 16.47 16.17 -26.03
CA LYS A 91 17.77 16.02 -25.36
C LYS A 91 17.74 16.34 -23.87
N THR A 92 16.58 16.72 -23.34
CA THR A 92 16.44 17.20 -21.97
C THR A 92 15.55 16.24 -21.19
N VAL A 93 16.10 15.64 -20.13
CA VAL A 93 15.32 14.73 -19.30
C VAL A 93 14.52 15.48 -18.24
N ALA A 94 13.28 15.05 -18.00
CA ALA A 94 12.40 15.64 -17.00
C ALA A 94 12.90 15.46 -15.56
N SER A 95 13.69 14.41 -15.30
CA SER A 95 14.23 14.12 -13.98
C SER A 95 15.50 13.29 -14.06
N GLY A 96 16.30 13.32 -13.00
CA GLY A 96 17.46 12.45 -12.87
C GLY A 96 18.17 12.64 -11.53
N LYS A 97 19.45 12.26 -11.49
CA LYS A 97 20.25 12.25 -10.28
C LYS A 97 21.46 13.17 -10.43
N VAL A 98 21.60 14.13 -9.53
CA VAL A 98 22.83 14.87 -9.31
C VAL A 98 23.65 14.11 -8.27
N VAL A 99 24.84 13.64 -8.65
CA VAL A 99 25.72 12.91 -7.73
C VAL A 99 26.84 13.84 -7.27
N LEU A 100 26.89 14.07 -5.96
CA LEU A 100 27.96 14.76 -5.28
C LEU A 100 28.96 13.73 -4.78
N SER A 101 30.24 13.88 -5.14
CA SER A 101 31.32 12.99 -4.73
C SER A 101 32.40 13.78 -3.98
N GLY A 102 33.11 13.14 -3.06
CA GLY A 102 34.19 13.77 -2.32
C GLY A 102 35.23 12.76 -1.83
N THR A 103 36.41 13.27 -1.48
CA THR A 103 37.53 12.47 -0.96
C THR A 103 38.03 12.98 0.39
N GLY A 104 38.46 12.04 1.24
CA GLY A 104 39.03 12.27 2.56
C GLY A 104 40.55 12.12 2.60
N SER A 105 41.16 12.59 3.69
CA SER A 105 42.57 12.36 4.00
C SER A 105 42.78 10.87 4.32
N GLY A 106 43.41 10.13 3.40
CA GLY A 106 43.59 8.68 3.50
C GLY A 106 43.01 7.88 2.32
N GLY A 107 42.45 8.56 1.31
CA GLY A 107 41.92 7.91 0.11
C GLY A 107 40.46 7.47 0.21
N THR A 108 39.82 7.70 1.36
CA THR A 108 38.39 7.47 1.57
C THR A 108 37.57 8.26 0.55
N THR A 109 36.58 7.62 -0.07
CA THR A 109 35.65 8.24 -1.00
C THR A 109 34.24 8.20 -0.42
N ALA A 110 33.42 9.19 -0.77
CA ALA A 110 32.01 9.21 -0.43
C ALA A 110 31.20 9.82 -1.57
N SER A 111 29.92 9.44 -1.65
CA SER A 111 28.98 10.02 -2.60
C SER A 111 27.60 10.18 -1.97
N ALA A 112 26.92 11.25 -2.36
CA ALA A 112 25.51 11.48 -2.09
C ALA A 112 24.76 11.73 -3.40
N THR A 113 23.51 11.32 -3.47
CA THR A 113 22.66 11.48 -4.65
C THR A 113 21.48 12.37 -4.30
N LEU A 114 21.31 13.46 -5.05
CA LEU A 114 20.12 14.32 -5.02
C LEU A 114 19.27 13.98 -6.24
N PHE A 115 18.02 13.59 -6.03
CA PHE A 115 17.07 13.48 -7.13
C PHE A 115 16.53 14.86 -7.51
N VAL A 116 16.49 15.15 -8.80
CA VAL A 116 16.03 16.44 -9.32
C VAL A 116 14.98 16.19 -10.39
N ALA A 117 13.90 16.96 -10.38
CA ALA A 117 12.83 16.84 -11.35
C ALA A 117 12.23 18.20 -11.70
N VAL A 118 11.87 18.37 -12.97
CA VAL A 118 11.08 19.51 -13.44
C VAL A 118 9.60 19.17 -13.31
N VAL A 119 8.83 20.05 -12.70
CA VAL A 119 7.39 19.92 -12.49
C VAL A 119 6.65 21.11 -13.11
N GLY A 120 5.32 21.02 -13.26
CA GLY A 120 4.50 22.14 -13.73
C GLY A 120 4.59 22.47 -15.23
N ILE A 121 5.21 21.59 -16.03
CA ILE A 121 5.33 21.71 -17.49
C ILE A 121 4.95 20.40 -18.19
N GLU A 122 4.48 20.48 -19.43
CA GLU A 122 4.24 19.31 -20.28
C GLU A 122 5.52 18.46 -20.42
N GLY A 123 5.39 17.14 -20.26
CA GLY A 123 6.51 16.20 -20.24
C GLY A 123 7.31 16.17 -18.93
N GLY A 124 7.01 17.05 -17.97
CA GLY A 124 7.61 17.05 -16.64
C GLY A 124 7.12 15.91 -15.74
N VAL A 125 7.73 15.80 -14.56
CA VAL A 125 7.24 14.90 -13.50
C VAL A 125 5.90 15.44 -13.00
N GLU A 126 4.91 14.56 -12.91
CA GLU A 126 3.59 14.92 -12.41
C GLU A 126 3.60 15.05 -10.87
N GLU A 127 2.89 16.06 -10.36
CA GLU A 127 2.61 16.22 -8.94
C GLU A 127 1.14 15.92 -8.66
N VAL A 128 0.91 14.94 -7.79
CA VAL A 128 -0.42 14.45 -7.42
C VAL A 128 -0.66 14.71 -5.94
N THR A 129 -1.67 15.53 -5.64
CA THR A 129 -2.18 15.62 -4.27
C THR A 129 -3.18 14.49 -4.05
N LEU A 130 -2.89 13.60 -3.11
CA LEU A 130 -3.75 12.49 -2.77
C LEU A 130 -5.05 13.03 -2.12
N PRO A 131 -6.23 12.59 -2.58
CA PRO A 131 -7.48 13.05 -2.03
C PRO A 131 -7.68 12.50 -0.62
N GLY A 132 -8.34 13.29 0.23
CA GLY A 132 -8.60 12.91 1.62
C GLY A 132 -9.77 13.69 2.23
N PRO A 133 -10.14 13.35 3.48
CA PRO A 133 -9.50 12.35 4.34
C PRO A 133 -9.80 10.90 3.92
N ALA A 134 -8.82 9.99 4.08
CA ALA A 134 -8.96 8.57 3.76
C ALA A 134 -7.95 7.70 4.53
N ASN A 135 -8.24 6.41 4.72
CA ASN A 135 -7.32 5.43 5.31
C ASN A 135 -6.43 4.71 4.30
N CYS A 136 -6.84 4.72 3.03
CA CYS A 136 -6.07 4.20 1.93
C CYS A 136 -5.86 5.27 0.86
N PHE A 137 -4.62 5.45 0.43
CA PHE A 137 -4.25 6.28 -0.71
C PHE A 137 -3.94 5.39 -1.90
N MET A 138 -4.69 5.58 -3.00
CA MET A 138 -4.40 4.92 -4.27
C MET A 138 -3.38 5.74 -5.06
N VAL A 139 -2.27 5.10 -5.39
CA VAL A 139 -1.21 5.65 -6.23
C VAL A 139 -1.33 4.97 -7.59
N THR A 140 -1.95 5.67 -8.55
CA THR A 140 -2.35 5.12 -9.86
C THR A 140 -1.47 5.57 -11.02
N LYS A 141 -0.54 6.50 -10.79
CA LYS A 141 0.45 6.98 -11.76
C LYS A 141 1.86 6.64 -11.32
N ALA A 142 2.64 6.04 -12.19
CA ALA A 142 4.07 5.83 -11.99
C ALA A 142 4.87 7.05 -12.49
N GLY A 143 6.10 7.21 -12.01
CA GLY A 143 6.96 8.34 -12.36
C GLY A 143 6.45 9.69 -11.85
N ALA A 144 5.69 9.68 -10.76
CA ALA A 144 5.01 10.86 -10.22
C ALA A 144 5.36 11.08 -8.74
N ARG A 145 5.30 12.35 -8.34
CA ARG A 145 5.40 12.77 -6.94
C ARG A 145 4.00 12.85 -6.34
N TYR A 146 3.83 12.26 -5.17
CA TYR A 146 2.60 12.28 -4.39
C TYR A 146 2.78 13.08 -3.12
N THR A 147 1.72 13.78 -2.71
CA THR A 147 1.67 14.52 -1.45
C THR A 147 0.32 14.35 -0.75
N PHE A 148 0.31 14.34 0.58
CA PHE A 148 -0.91 14.35 1.40
C PHE A 148 -0.69 15.08 2.72
N ASP A 149 -1.78 15.61 3.30
CA ASP A 149 -1.77 16.22 4.65
C ASP A 149 -1.61 15.11 5.71
N ALA A 150 -0.44 15.06 6.34
CA ALA A 150 -0.12 14.06 7.35
C ALA A 150 -0.47 14.52 8.78
N ARG A 151 -1.14 15.68 8.93
CA ARG A 151 -1.73 16.16 10.18
C ARG A 151 -3.21 15.83 10.31
N ARG A 152 -3.74 14.97 9.44
CA ARG A 152 -5.15 14.58 9.40
C ARG A 152 -5.32 13.08 9.29
N ALA A 153 -6.01 12.48 10.25
CA ALA A 153 -6.43 11.08 10.19
C ALA A 153 -7.36 10.81 9.00
N GLY A 154 -7.70 9.54 8.78
CA GLY A 154 -8.55 9.12 7.66
C GLY A 154 -9.99 9.62 7.68
N ASP A 155 -10.44 10.22 8.80
CA ASP A 155 -11.71 10.92 8.94
C ASP A 155 -11.56 12.45 9.05
N GLY A 156 -10.35 12.98 8.94
CA GLY A 156 -10.03 14.41 9.06
C GLY A 156 -9.71 14.89 10.48
N THR A 157 -9.73 14.00 11.47
CA THR A 157 -9.32 14.33 12.85
C THR A 157 -7.90 14.88 12.85
N PRO A 158 -7.63 16.04 13.50
CA PRO A 158 -6.29 16.59 13.62
C PRO A 158 -5.32 15.64 14.35
N LEU A 159 -4.10 15.55 13.86
CA LEU A 159 -3.00 14.78 14.44
C LEU A 159 -1.85 15.71 14.81
N ALA A 160 -1.27 15.48 15.99
CA ALA A 160 -0.03 16.14 16.43
C ALA A 160 1.21 15.43 15.85
N THR A 161 1.25 15.29 14.53
CA THR A 161 2.30 14.56 13.82
C THR A 161 3.63 15.30 13.91
N ASP A 162 4.63 14.64 14.48
CA ASP A 162 6.03 15.08 14.56
C ASP A 162 6.87 14.45 13.44
N ARG A 163 6.64 13.16 13.15
CA ARG A 163 7.29 12.45 12.05
C ARG A 163 6.36 11.46 11.37
N VAL A 164 6.71 11.09 10.14
CA VAL A 164 6.03 10.05 9.37
C VAL A 164 7.04 9.03 8.88
N GLU A 165 6.76 7.75 9.12
CA GLU A 165 7.71 6.65 8.82
C GLU A 165 6.97 5.43 8.24
N VAL A 166 7.71 4.57 7.53
CA VAL A 166 7.15 3.30 7.04
C VAL A 166 7.03 2.33 8.22
N VAL A 167 5.81 1.90 8.51
CA VAL A 167 5.54 0.83 9.48
C VAL A 167 5.90 -0.53 8.89
N TRP A 168 5.44 -0.78 7.65
CA TRP A 168 5.82 -1.95 6.87
C TRP A 168 5.62 -1.71 5.37
N THR A 169 6.33 -2.47 4.53
CA THR A 169 6.18 -2.47 3.07
C THR A 169 6.28 -3.89 2.50
N THR A 170 5.53 -4.21 1.43
CA THR A 170 5.60 -5.53 0.77
C THR A 170 6.87 -5.71 -0.05
N LYS A 171 7.46 -4.61 -0.53
CA LYS A 171 8.74 -4.58 -1.25
C LYS A 171 9.56 -3.40 -0.76
N THR A 172 10.87 -3.54 -0.66
CA THR A 172 11.73 -2.40 -0.34
C THR A 172 11.74 -1.40 -1.48
N LYS A 173 11.92 -0.11 -1.16
CA LYS A 173 11.97 0.98 -2.16
C LYS A 173 10.75 1.02 -3.09
N LEU A 174 9.55 0.84 -2.51
CA LEU A 174 8.28 1.08 -3.20
C LEU A 174 8.04 2.59 -3.42
N ILE A 175 8.44 3.38 -2.43
CA ILE A 175 8.48 4.84 -2.49
C ILE A 175 9.93 5.30 -2.34
N GLU A 176 10.25 6.43 -2.97
CA GLU A 176 11.56 7.07 -2.92
C GLU A 176 11.43 8.54 -2.52
N TYR A 177 12.54 9.13 -2.09
CA TYR A 177 12.65 10.55 -1.75
C TYR A 177 11.58 11.06 -0.78
N PHE A 178 11.23 10.22 0.20
CA PHE A 178 10.25 10.56 1.22
C PHE A 178 10.66 11.80 2.00
N THR A 179 9.72 12.72 2.22
CA THR A 179 9.89 13.93 3.02
C THR A 179 8.62 14.24 3.80
N PHE A 180 8.77 14.87 4.96
CA PHE A 180 7.69 15.45 5.74
C PHE A 180 8.11 16.87 6.13
N ASP A 181 7.35 17.88 5.71
CA ASP A 181 7.69 19.30 5.93
C ASP A 181 7.10 19.89 7.22
N GLY A 182 6.46 19.04 8.03
CA GLY A 182 5.71 19.43 9.22
C GLY A 182 4.20 19.43 9.01
N ASP A 183 3.72 19.55 7.77
CA ASP A 183 2.29 19.47 7.44
C ASP A 183 2.02 18.33 6.45
N HIS A 184 2.77 18.29 5.35
CA HIS A 184 2.56 17.35 4.25
C HIS A 184 3.67 16.31 4.17
N ALA A 185 3.27 15.06 3.99
CA ALA A 185 4.18 13.99 3.60
C ALA A 185 4.21 13.89 2.07
N SER A 186 5.40 13.79 1.50
CA SER A 186 5.64 13.71 0.06
C SER A 186 6.56 12.54 -0.27
N PHE A 187 6.31 11.86 -1.40
CA PHE A 187 7.14 10.78 -1.88
C PHE A 187 7.04 10.62 -3.40
N PHE A 188 8.03 9.97 -4.00
CA PHE A 188 8.06 9.62 -5.41
C PHE A 188 7.80 8.13 -5.59
N VAL A 189 7.11 7.76 -6.68
CA VAL A 189 6.93 6.37 -7.10
C VAL A 189 7.52 6.22 -8.49
N ASP A 190 8.62 5.46 -8.58
CA ASP A 190 9.30 5.20 -9.85
C ASP A 190 8.46 4.30 -10.77
N LYS A 191 8.89 4.19 -12.02
CA LYS A 191 8.36 3.24 -13.00
C LYS A 191 8.49 1.80 -12.46
N GLU A 192 7.58 0.93 -12.86
CA GLU A 192 7.58 -0.50 -12.51
C GLU A 192 7.37 -0.82 -11.02
N LYS A 193 7.06 0.18 -10.19
CA LYS A 193 6.74 -0.04 -8.78
C LYS A 193 5.27 -0.43 -8.60
N GLN A 194 5.05 -1.49 -7.84
CA GLN A 194 3.72 -1.97 -7.49
C GLN A 194 3.77 -2.74 -6.18
N GLY A 195 2.82 -2.48 -5.28
CA GLY A 195 2.76 -3.11 -3.98
C GLY A 195 1.96 -2.31 -2.95
N ASN A 196 2.18 -2.61 -1.69
CA ASN A 196 1.49 -2.00 -0.56
C ASN A 196 2.50 -1.62 0.51
N LEU A 197 2.26 -0.49 1.17
CA LEU A 197 2.97 -0.13 2.39
C LEU A 197 2.04 0.60 3.35
N LEU A 198 2.43 0.64 4.61
CA LEU A 198 1.73 1.35 5.65
C LEU A 198 2.64 2.49 6.15
N LEU A 199 2.20 3.74 5.99
CA LEU A 199 2.85 4.91 6.57
C LEU A 199 2.22 5.19 7.94
N GLY A 200 3.03 5.49 8.93
CA GLY A 200 2.61 5.83 10.29
C GLY A 200 2.95 7.27 10.64
N ALA A 201 2.02 8.00 11.24
CA ALA A 201 2.28 9.30 11.86
C ALA A 201 2.58 9.11 13.35
N TYR A 202 3.69 9.66 13.81
CA TYR A 202 4.15 9.54 15.19
C TYR A 202 4.17 10.91 15.87
N ASP A 203 3.89 10.94 17.17
CA ASP A 203 4.14 12.13 18.01
C ASP A 203 5.62 12.26 18.40
N ALA A 204 5.93 13.36 19.11
CA ALA A 204 7.27 13.66 19.59
C ALA A 204 7.80 12.63 20.62
N ASP A 205 6.90 11.90 21.30
CA ASP A 205 7.26 10.82 22.23
C ASP A 205 7.48 9.48 21.51
N GLY A 206 7.23 9.44 20.20
CA GLY A 206 7.39 8.25 19.36
C GLY A 206 6.23 7.27 19.39
N ARG A 207 5.06 7.68 19.88
CA ARG A 207 3.83 6.89 19.80
C ARG A 207 3.19 7.05 18.43
N LEU A 208 2.69 5.95 17.88
CA LEU A 208 2.01 5.95 16.59
C LEU A 208 0.55 6.44 16.77
N LEU A 209 0.24 7.58 16.17
CA LEU A 209 -1.06 8.26 16.27
C LEU A 209 -2.06 7.76 15.23
N TRP A 210 -1.58 7.44 14.03
CA TRP A 210 -2.40 6.98 12.92
C TRP A 210 -1.53 6.28 11.88
N SER A 211 -2.17 5.51 11.01
CA SER A 211 -1.50 4.93 9.86
C SER A 211 -2.39 4.92 8.63
N TRP A 212 -1.76 5.07 7.46
CA TRP A 212 -2.39 5.09 6.15
C TRP A 212 -1.81 3.97 5.27
N HIS A 213 -2.69 3.20 4.65
CA HIS A 213 -2.32 2.25 3.61
C HIS A 213 -2.04 3.01 2.32
N VAL A 214 -0.84 2.91 1.77
CA VAL A 214 -0.54 3.40 0.42
C VAL A 214 -0.53 2.20 -0.52
N TRP A 215 -1.51 2.19 -1.43
CA TRP A 215 -1.70 1.16 -2.44
C TRP A 215 -1.12 1.63 -3.77
N ILE A 216 0.04 1.09 -4.12
CA ILE A 216 0.75 1.42 -5.37
C ILE A 216 0.27 0.48 -6.46
N ALA A 217 -0.64 0.98 -7.28
CA ALA A 217 -1.26 0.28 -8.39
C ALA A 217 -1.27 1.16 -9.66
N PRO A 218 -0.10 1.44 -10.28
CA PRO A 218 -0.05 2.22 -11.50
C PRO A 218 -0.92 1.63 -12.60
N GLY A 219 -1.62 2.49 -13.34
CA GLY A 219 -2.55 2.11 -14.41
C GLY A 219 -3.89 1.56 -13.93
N PHE A 220 -4.12 1.41 -12.62
CA PHE A 220 -5.42 1.01 -12.11
C PHE A 220 -6.41 2.18 -12.10
N ASP A 221 -7.53 2.00 -12.78
CA ASP A 221 -8.70 2.86 -12.68
C ASP A 221 -9.84 2.09 -12.00
N PRO A 222 -10.22 2.46 -10.76
CA PRO A 222 -11.23 1.74 -10.01
C PRO A 222 -12.65 1.96 -10.54
N GLU A 223 -12.90 3.01 -11.33
CA GLU A 223 -14.21 3.27 -11.94
C GLU A 223 -14.35 2.55 -13.28
N ALA A 224 -13.31 2.58 -14.12
CA ALA A 224 -13.34 1.90 -15.42
C ALA A 224 -13.48 0.38 -15.31
N THR A 225 -12.99 -0.21 -14.22
CA THR A 225 -13.03 -1.65 -13.95
C THR A 225 -14.17 -2.06 -13.00
N ALA A 226 -15.03 -1.11 -12.62
CA ALA A 226 -16.06 -1.37 -11.62
C ALA A 226 -17.17 -2.30 -12.13
N ILE A 227 -17.73 -3.07 -11.20
CA ILE A 227 -18.85 -3.98 -11.43
C ILE A 227 -20.11 -3.30 -10.91
N ALA A 228 -21.10 -3.10 -11.77
CA ALA A 228 -22.43 -2.68 -11.34
C ALA A 228 -23.20 -3.91 -10.83
N SER A 229 -23.73 -3.86 -9.60
CA SER A 229 -24.59 -4.93 -9.07
C SER A 229 -25.56 -4.39 -8.04
N ASN A 230 -26.85 -4.73 -8.16
CA ASN A 230 -27.92 -4.31 -7.23
C ASN A 230 -27.91 -2.80 -6.90
N GLY A 231 -27.61 -1.96 -7.90
CA GLY A 231 -27.51 -0.50 -7.74
C GLY A 231 -26.27 0.00 -7.00
N TYR A 232 -25.25 -0.84 -6.80
CA TYR A 232 -23.93 -0.48 -6.28
C TYR A 232 -22.87 -0.54 -7.38
N VAL A 233 -21.82 0.26 -7.22
CA VAL A 233 -20.62 0.24 -8.06
C VAL A 233 -19.50 -0.38 -7.24
N ILE A 234 -19.18 -1.64 -7.48
CA ILE A 234 -18.18 -2.44 -6.76
C ILE A 234 -16.83 -2.29 -7.45
N MET A 235 -15.76 -2.08 -6.70
CA MET A 235 -14.40 -1.98 -7.22
C MET A 235 -13.97 -3.26 -7.94
N GLY A 236 -13.28 -3.09 -9.08
CA GLY A 236 -12.90 -4.17 -9.99
C GLY A 236 -11.85 -5.15 -9.47
N ARG A 237 -11.22 -4.90 -8.32
CA ARG A 237 -10.24 -5.80 -7.66
C ARG A 237 -10.27 -5.64 -6.14
N ASN A 238 -9.63 -6.56 -5.42
CA ASN A 238 -9.54 -6.51 -3.96
C ASN A 238 -8.70 -5.30 -3.49
N LEU A 239 -9.03 -4.75 -2.33
CA LEU A 239 -8.25 -3.67 -1.75
C LEU A 239 -6.79 -4.12 -1.49
N GLY A 240 -5.84 -3.40 -2.07
CA GLY A 240 -4.42 -3.73 -2.01
C GLY A 240 -3.96 -4.79 -3.02
N ALA A 241 -4.81 -5.22 -3.97
CA ALA A 241 -4.41 -6.15 -5.02
C ALA A 241 -3.43 -5.52 -6.02
N THR A 242 -2.44 -6.29 -6.44
CA THR A 242 -1.45 -5.90 -7.45
C THR A 242 -1.75 -6.51 -8.82
N SER A 243 -2.81 -7.29 -8.96
CA SER A 243 -3.29 -7.79 -10.26
C SER A 243 -4.82 -7.80 -10.28
N ASP A 244 -5.40 -7.80 -11.47
CA ASP A 244 -6.83 -8.02 -11.69
C ASP A 244 -7.22 -9.50 -11.59
N GLY A 245 -6.25 -10.41 -11.48
CA GLY A 245 -6.44 -11.85 -11.59
C GLY A 245 -5.95 -12.40 -12.93
N VAL A 246 -6.15 -13.69 -13.13
CA VAL A 246 -5.72 -14.41 -14.33
C VAL A 246 -6.54 -13.96 -15.54
N LYS A 247 -5.86 -13.50 -16.59
CA LYS A 247 -6.42 -13.09 -17.88
C LYS A 247 -6.08 -14.14 -18.93
N GLU A 248 -6.76 -14.10 -20.08
CA GLU A 248 -6.51 -15.03 -21.19
C GLU A 248 -5.07 -14.92 -21.73
N ASP A 249 -4.45 -13.74 -21.59
CA ASP A 249 -3.09 -13.40 -22.03
C ASP A 249 -2.09 -13.29 -20.86
N SER A 250 -2.41 -13.82 -19.67
CA SER A 250 -1.50 -13.81 -18.52
C SER A 250 -0.18 -14.53 -18.84
N GLU A 251 0.94 -13.81 -18.72
CA GLU A 251 2.28 -14.39 -18.88
C GLU A 251 2.74 -15.19 -17.66
N ASP A 252 2.26 -14.81 -16.47
CA ASP A 252 2.51 -15.49 -15.19
C ASP A 252 1.22 -15.56 -14.36
N GLU A 253 0.41 -16.59 -14.63
CA GLU A 253 -0.87 -16.81 -13.93
C GLU A 253 -0.69 -16.94 -12.41
N ALA A 254 0.43 -17.50 -11.95
CA ALA A 254 0.69 -17.69 -10.53
C ALA A 254 0.92 -16.35 -9.82
N ALA A 255 1.69 -15.45 -10.44
CA ALA A 255 1.92 -14.09 -9.93
C ALA A 255 0.64 -13.25 -10.01
N ASP A 256 -0.10 -13.32 -11.11
CA ASP A 256 -1.38 -12.60 -11.26
C ASP A 256 -2.40 -13.05 -10.23
N LEU A 257 -2.51 -14.35 -10.02
CA LEU A 257 -3.40 -14.89 -9.03
C LEU A 257 -3.01 -14.48 -7.61
N THR A 258 -1.75 -14.65 -7.23
CA THR A 258 -1.25 -14.23 -5.91
C THR A 258 -1.46 -12.73 -5.71
N GLY A 259 -1.19 -11.92 -6.74
CA GLY A 259 -1.38 -10.48 -6.74
C GLY A 259 -2.84 -10.04 -6.64
N SER A 260 -3.79 -10.86 -7.12
CA SER A 260 -5.23 -10.55 -7.06
C SER A 260 -5.83 -10.65 -5.65
N PHE A 261 -5.18 -11.40 -4.74
CA PHE A 261 -5.71 -11.65 -3.39
C PHE A 261 -5.89 -10.36 -2.59
N GLY A 262 -4.98 -9.40 -2.77
CA GLY A 262 -4.96 -8.15 -2.01
C GLY A 262 -4.56 -8.34 -0.54
N LEU A 263 -5.06 -7.45 0.30
CA LEU A 263 -4.81 -7.45 1.74
C LEU A 263 -6.03 -7.94 2.52
N TYR A 264 -5.77 -8.36 3.76
CA TYR A 264 -6.74 -8.94 4.67
C TYR A 264 -6.94 -8.00 5.85
N TYR A 265 -8.16 -7.85 6.32
CA TYR A 265 -8.50 -6.90 7.38
C TYR A 265 -9.28 -7.62 8.48
N GLN A 266 -9.00 -7.37 9.75
CA GLN A 266 -9.95 -7.79 10.80
C GLN A 266 -11.17 -6.87 10.76
N TRP A 267 -12.36 -7.42 10.96
CA TRP A 267 -13.57 -6.65 10.70
C TRP A 267 -13.66 -5.42 11.61
N GLY A 268 -13.88 -4.25 11.01
CA GLY A 268 -13.93 -2.98 11.73
C GLY A 268 -12.57 -2.32 11.98
N ARG A 269 -11.47 -2.81 11.41
CA ARG A 269 -10.14 -2.14 11.46
C ARG A 269 -9.77 -1.53 10.12
N LYS A 270 -9.05 -0.40 10.14
CA LYS A 270 -8.47 0.18 8.93
C LYS A 270 -7.15 -0.48 8.51
N ASP A 271 -6.47 -1.14 9.43
CA ASP A 271 -5.10 -1.62 9.22
C ASP A 271 -5.09 -2.97 8.46
N PRO A 272 -4.29 -3.10 7.39
CA PRO A 272 -4.22 -4.33 6.63
C PRO A 272 -3.18 -5.32 7.18
N PHE A 273 -3.41 -6.59 6.86
CA PHE A 273 -2.45 -7.67 6.90
C PHE A 273 -2.17 -8.18 5.48
N VAL A 274 -0.93 -8.55 5.20
CA VAL A 274 -0.57 -9.11 3.89
C VAL A 274 -1.28 -10.42 3.57
N GLY A 275 -1.45 -10.70 2.29
CA GLY A 275 -1.97 -11.98 1.83
C GLY A 275 -0.96 -13.12 1.97
N ALA A 276 -1.25 -14.20 1.26
CA ALA A 276 -0.39 -15.39 1.22
C ALA A 276 0.92 -15.12 0.50
N SER A 277 1.97 -15.86 0.88
CA SER A 277 3.27 -15.79 0.21
C SER A 277 3.22 -16.29 -1.24
N THR A 278 2.31 -17.22 -1.52
CA THR A 278 2.00 -17.74 -2.85
C THR A 278 0.50 -18.01 -2.95
N TYR A 279 -0.04 -18.10 -4.16
CA TYR A 279 -1.44 -18.49 -4.36
C TYR A 279 -1.83 -19.85 -3.74
N GLN A 280 -0.83 -20.72 -3.49
CA GLN A 280 -1.00 -22.01 -2.83
C GLN A 280 -0.86 -21.97 -1.31
N ALA A 281 -0.46 -20.84 -0.73
CA ALA A 281 -0.23 -20.60 0.71
C ALA A 281 0.15 -21.85 1.52
N PRO A 282 1.25 -22.55 1.18
CA PRO A 282 1.60 -23.79 1.85
C PRO A 282 1.71 -23.58 3.36
N LYS A 283 1.06 -24.46 4.13
CA LYS A 283 0.99 -24.38 5.60
C LYS A 283 0.33 -23.10 6.15
N GLY A 284 -0.49 -22.43 5.35
CA GLY A 284 -1.15 -21.16 5.70
C GLY A 284 -0.21 -19.98 5.89
N SER A 285 0.95 -20.00 5.21
CA SER A 285 2.01 -19.01 5.43
C SER A 285 1.68 -17.65 4.81
N PRO A 286 1.70 -16.55 5.59
CA PRO A 286 1.57 -15.20 5.04
C PRO A 286 2.83 -14.78 4.28
N ALA A 287 2.68 -13.80 3.38
CA ALA A 287 3.81 -13.13 2.78
C ALA A 287 4.64 -12.35 3.82
N SER A 288 5.91 -12.10 3.51
CA SER A 288 6.77 -11.25 4.33
C SER A 288 6.54 -9.77 4.03
N VAL A 289 6.72 -8.93 5.05
CA VAL A 289 6.83 -7.47 4.92
C VAL A 289 8.10 -6.98 5.60
N TYR A 290 8.50 -5.77 5.23
CA TYR A 290 9.81 -5.22 5.58
C TYR A 290 9.69 -3.80 6.15
N THR A 291 10.66 -3.37 6.94
CA THR A 291 10.87 -1.96 7.30
C THR A 291 11.38 -1.18 6.08
N ALA A 292 11.50 0.15 6.20
CA ALA A 292 12.10 0.97 5.14
C ALA A 292 13.53 0.52 4.80
N GLU A 293 14.29 0.05 5.79
CA GLU A 293 15.67 -0.42 5.67
C GLU A 293 15.78 -1.84 5.11
N GLY A 294 14.65 -2.53 4.93
CA GLY A 294 14.59 -3.88 4.40
C GLY A 294 14.73 -4.99 5.44
N ALA A 295 14.71 -4.67 6.73
CA ALA A 295 14.59 -5.68 7.77
C ALA A 295 13.19 -6.31 7.73
N ARG A 296 13.09 -7.63 7.90
CA ARG A 296 11.78 -8.29 7.98
C ARG A 296 11.04 -7.86 9.25
N VAL A 297 9.77 -7.51 9.11
CA VAL A 297 8.88 -7.22 10.24
C VAL A 297 8.26 -8.53 10.70
N GLU A 298 8.62 -8.96 11.89
CA GLU A 298 8.05 -10.15 12.53
C GLU A 298 6.93 -9.71 13.47
N THR A 299 5.69 -10.03 13.13
CA THR A 299 4.54 -9.83 14.02
C THR A 299 3.77 -11.13 14.14
N GLY A 300 3.88 -11.76 15.31
CA GLY A 300 3.02 -12.88 15.69
C GLY A 300 1.65 -12.39 16.14
N PRO A 301 0.65 -13.27 16.21
CA PRO A 301 -0.63 -12.94 16.80
C PRO A 301 -0.45 -12.59 18.30
N VAL A 302 -1.21 -11.61 18.78
CA VAL A 302 -1.31 -11.26 20.20
C VAL A 302 -2.73 -11.56 20.65
N ALA A 303 -2.89 -12.23 21.79
CA ALA A 303 -4.21 -12.53 22.33
C ALA A 303 -4.98 -11.24 22.63
N ALA A 304 -6.22 -11.15 22.17
CA ALA A 304 -7.12 -10.06 22.48
C ALA A 304 -7.58 -10.16 23.95
N ASP A 305 -7.45 -9.05 24.67
CA ASP A 305 -7.99 -8.87 26.01
C ASP A 305 -8.47 -7.42 26.23
N ALA A 306 -8.80 -7.05 27.47
CA ALA A 306 -9.25 -5.70 27.82
C ALA A 306 -8.20 -4.60 27.56
N THR A 307 -6.93 -4.95 27.38
CA THR A 307 -5.82 -4.03 27.12
C THR A 307 -5.49 -3.99 25.63
N THR A 308 -5.29 -5.17 25.01
CA THR A 308 -4.84 -5.31 23.62
C THR A 308 -5.99 -5.22 22.62
N GLY A 309 -7.19 -5.63 23.00
CA GLY A 309 -8.41 -5.60 22.18
C GLY A 309 -9.08 -4.23 22.11
N THR A 310 -8.29 -3.16 22.02
CA THR A 310 -8.76 -1.76 22.07
C THR A 310 -8.43 -1.02 20.78
N THR A 311 -9.24 -0.03 20.42
CA THR A 311 -8.97 0.84 19.26
C THR A 311 -7.62 1.54 19.44
N ALA A 312 -7.32 2.01 20.65
CA ALA A 312 -6.04 2.65 20.98
C ALA A 312 -4.85 1.72 20.72
N TYR A 313 -4.89 0.48 21.22
CA TYR A 313 -3.82 -0.49 20.98
C TYR A 313 -3.64 -0.80 19.50
N THR A 314 -4.74 -1.02 18.75
CA THR A 314 -4.62 -1.31 17.31
C THR A 314 -4.09 -0.14 16.49
N THR A 315 -4.37 1.09 16.90
CA THR A 315 -3.79 2.31 16.30
C THR A 315 -2.29 2.38 16.53
N GLU A 316 -1.81 2.06 17.74
CA GLU A 316 -0.38 2.06 18.07
C GLU A 316 0.36 0.84 17.49
N HIS A 317 -0.35 -0.26 17.24
CA HIS A 317 0.19 -1.54 16.79
C HIS A 317 -0.53 -2.09 15.53
N PRO A 318 -0.54 -1.36 14.41
CA PRO A 318 -1.37 -1.70 13.25
C PRO A 318 -0.95 -2.99 12.56
N ALA A 319 0.31 -3.41 12.72
CA ALA A 319 0.81 -4.68 12.18
C ALA A 319 0.49 -5.90 13.06
N VAL A 320 -0.02 -5.70 14.29
CA VAL A 320 -0.33 -6.80 15.21
C VAL A 320 -1.71 -7.38 14.88
N PHE A 321 -1.72 -8.68 14.60
CA PHE A 321 -2.94 -9.46 14.46
C PHE A 321 -3.45 -9.85 15.84
N LEU A 322 -4.72 -9.60 16.13
CA LEU A 322 -5.30 -9.95 17.43
C LEU A 322 -6.02 -11.30 17.35
N SER A 323 -5.57 -12.28 18.14
CA SER A 323 -6.15 -13.62 18.16
C SER A 323 -7.15 -13.82 19.31
N VAL A 324 -8.07 -14.76 19.10
CA VAL A 324 -9.05 -15.20 20.10
C VAL A 324 -9.12 -16.73 20.16
N GLU A 325 -9.65 -17.27 21.24
CA GLU A 325 -9.68 -18.73 21.45
C GLU A 325 -10.83 -19.41 20.69
N LYS A 326 -11.97 -18.73 20.47
CA LYS A 326 -13.17 -19.34 19.90
C LYS A 326 -13.60 -18.65 18.59
N PRO A 327 -14.14 -19.41 17.62
CA PRO A 327 -14.46 -18.94 16.26
C PRO A 327 -15.54 -17.87 16.14
N GLY A 328 -16.18 -17.47 17.24
CA GLY A 328 -17.19 -16.41 17.29
C GLY A 328 -16.84 -15.24 18.21
N ASP A 329 -15.70 -15.30 18.88
CA ASP A 329 -15.26 -14.21 19.76
C ASP A 329 -14.79 -13.02 18.90
N ASP A 330 -14.98 -11.82 19.43
CA ASP A 330 -14.52 -10.59 18.78
C ASP A 330 -13.09 -10.28 19.20
N TRP A 331 -12.30 -9.70 18.28
CA TRP A 331 -10.97 -9.20 18.61
C TRP A 331 -11.05 -7.96 19.52
N SER A 332 -12.15 -7.22 19.44
CA SER A 332 -12.35 -5.97 20.19
C SER A 332 -13.14 -6.22 21.48
N HIS A 333 -12.59 -5.75 22.59
CA HIS A 333 -13.21 -5.73 23.92
C HIS A 333 -13.91 -4.39 24.22
N GLU A 334 -14.02 -3.50 23.23
CA GLU A 334 -14.65 -2.19 23.35
C GLU A 334 -16.06 -2.19 22.76
N ALA A 335 -17.06 -1.95 23.61
CA ALA A 335 -18.45 -1.80 23.16
C ALA A 335 -18.65 -0.57 22.25
N SER A 336 -17.85 0.49 22.47
CA SER A 336 -17.92 1.75 21.73
C SER A 336 -16.95 1.84 20.54
N ALA A 337 -16.27 0.75 20.17
CA ALA A 337 -15.34 0.78 19.05
C ALA A 337 -16.04 1.25 17.76
N VAL A 338 -15.43 2.23 17.09
CA VAL A 338 -15.87 2.68 15.76
C VAL A 338 -15.64 1.54 14.78
N ARG A 339 -16.69 1.14 14.07
CA ARG A 339 -16.70 -0.04 13.20
C ARG A 339 -17.20 0.32 11.82
N TRP A 340 -17.09 -0.62 10.89
CA TRP A 340 -17.63 -0.46 9.56
C TRP A 340 -19.16 -0.44 9.60
N SER A 341 -19.76 0.35 8.71
CA SER A 341 -21.20 0.47 8.57
C SER A 341 -21.54 0.83 7.13
N ALA A 342 -22.81 0.88 6.77
CA ALA A 342 -23.24 1.34 5.44
C ALA A 342 -22.80 2.80 5.12
N VAL A 343 -22.42 3.57 6.14
CA VAL A 343 -21.77 4.87 6.01
C VAL A 343 -20.29 4.73 6.35
N LYS A 344 -19.43 5.25 5.48
CA LYS A 344 -17.98 5.28 5.66
C LYS A 344 -17.61 5.86 7.03
N SER A 345 -16.94 5.06 7.86
CA SER A 345 -16.49 5.45 9.20
C SER A 345 -14.98 5.69 9.25
N ALA A 346 -14.47 6.21 10.37
CA ALA A 346 -13.04 6.41 10.58
C ALA A 346 -12.21 5.10 10.51
N SER A 347 -12.87 3.95 10.67
CA SER A 347 -12.24 2.62 10.58
C SER A 347 -12.32 1.98 9.19
N ASP A 348 -13.05 2.60 8.25
CA ASP A 348 -13.24 2.07 6.90
C ASP A 348 -11.91 2.11 6.12
N PRO A 349 -11.37 0.96 5.66
CA PRO A 349 -10.06 0.89 5.02
C PRO A 349 -10.07 1.39 3.57
N CYS A 350 -11.23 1.61 2.95
CA CYS A 350 -11.30 1.90 1.54
C CYS A 350 -10.76 3.30 1.19
N PRO A 351 -10.30 3.51 -0.05
CA PRO A 351 -9.81 4.80 -0.50
C PRO A 351 -10.86 5.92 -0.45
N TYR A 352 -10.42 7.17 -0.62
CA TYR A 352 -11.34 8.30 -0.78
C TYR A 352 -12.37 8.04 -1.89
N GLY A 353 -13.65 8.34 -1.64
CA GLY A 353 -14.75 8.08 -2.57
C GLY A 353 -15.24 6.63 -2.61
N TRP A 354 -14.62 5.72 -1.85
CA TRP A 354 -14.99 4.31 -1.74
C TRP A 354 -15.21 3.92 -0.27
N GLN A 355 -16.03 2.90 -0.03
CA GLN A 355 -16.32 2.37 1.31
C GLN A 355 -16.48 0.84 1.29
N VAL A 356 -16.44 0.19 2.44
CA VAL A 356 -16.71 -1.25 2.54
C VAL A 356 -18.11 -1.56 2.02
N ALA A 357 -18.24 -2.61 1.21
CA ALA A 357 -19.51 -3.01 0.63
C ALA A 357 -20.52 -3.47 1.70
N PRO A 358 -21.79 -3.01 1.67
CA PRO A 358 -22.85 -3.69 2.39
C PRO A 358 -23.15 -5.05 1.75
N ALA A 359 -23.78 -5.97 2.49
CA ALA A 359 -24.08 -7.29 1.93
C ALA A 359 -24.93 -7.19 0.67
N ALA A 360 -25.89 -6.27 0.65
CA ALA A 360 -26.77 -6.02 -0.49
C ALA A 360 -26.03 -5.75 -1.81
N ALA A 361 -24.79 -5.26 -1.79
CA ALA A 361 -24.01 -5.03 -3.01
C ALA A 361 -23.76 -6.33 -3.79
N PHE A 362 -23.74 -7.49 -3.12
CA PHE A 362 -23.40 -8.76 -3.73
C PHE A 362 -24.61 -9.63 -4.11
N ASP A 363 -25.85 -9.23 -3.76
CA ASP A 363 -27.06 -10.06 -3.91
C ASP A 363 -27.35 -10.49 -5.35
N ALA A 364 -27.00 -9.64 -6.32
CA ALA A 364 -27.29 -9.88 -7.73
C ALA A 364 -26.10 -10.48 -8.50
N LEU A 365 -24.93 -10.66 -7.88
CA LEU A 365 -23.78 -11.28 -8.52
C LEU A 365 -24.02 -12.76 -8.80
N ARG A 366 -23.57 -13.22 -9.97
CA ARG A 366 -23.61 -14.62 -10.41
C ARG A 366 -22.25 -15.03 -10.97
N ILE A 367 -21.93 -16.32 -10.85
CA ILE A 367 -20.78 -16.93 -11.55
C ILE A 367 -21.07 -16.87 -13.05
N VAL A 368 -20.10 -16.36 -13.82
CA VAL A 368 -20.24 -16.20 -15.28
C VAL A 368 -19.88 -17.50 -16.01
N GLU A 369 -18.96 -18.26 -15.45
CA GLU A 369 -18.52 -19.56 -15.96
C GLU A 369 -19.68 -20.58 -16.01
N ASP A 370 -19.68 -21.43 -17.05
CA ASP A 370 -20.66 -22.50 -17.20
C ASP A 370 -20.28 -23.70 -16.32
N VAL A 371 -20.60 -23.58 -15.03
CA VAL A 371 -20.34 -24.64 -14.04
C VAL A 371 -21.18 -25.91 -14.25
N ALA A 372 -22.14 -25.90 -15.18
CA ALA A 372 -22.94 -27.06 -15.53
C ALA A 372 -22.39 -27.82 -16.76
N ALA A 373 -21.34 -27.32 -17.41
CA ALA A 373 -20.71 -28.00 -18.54
C ALA A 373 -20.17 -29.38 -18.15
N GLU A 374 -20.29 -30.37 -19.03
CA GLU A 374 -19.86 -31.76 -18.78
C GLU A 374 -18.38 -31.88 -18.38
N ASN A 375 -17.53 -30.96 -18.84
CA ASN A 375 -16.10 -30.91 -18.53
C ASN A 375 -15.71 -29.87 -17.47
N ALA A 376 -16.68 -29.24 -16.77
CA ALA A 376 -16.45 -28.16 -15.81
C ALA A 376 -15.46 -28.55 -14.70
N ALA A 377 -15.55 -29.79 -14.20
CA ALA A 377 -14.65 -30.32 -13.19
C ALA A 377 -13.17 -30.25 -13.60
N THR A 378 -12.87 -30.47 -14.89
CA THR A 378 -11.51 -30.40 -15.43
C THR A 378 -11.15 -28.97 -15.82
N LEU A 379 -12.08 -28.25 -16.45
CA LEU A 379 -11.85 -26.90 -16.97
C LEU A 379 -11.57 -25.88 -15.86
N TYR A 380 -12.22 -26.02 -14.70
CA TYR A 380 -12.12 -25.08 -13.60
C TYR A 380 -11.32 -25.61 -12.41
N ALA A 381 -10.75 -26.82 -12.51
CA ALA A 381 -9.91 -27.42 -11.46
C ALA A 381 -8.71 -26.55 -11.05
N GLU A 382 -8.25 -25.66 -11.92
CA GLU A 382 -7.09 -24.79 -11.70
C GLU A 382 -7.46 -23.30 -11.58
N LYS A 383 -8.74 -22.97 -11.66
CA LYS A 383 -9.24 -21.61 -11.64
C LYS A 383 -9.48 -21.09 -10.21
N TYR A 384 -8.45 -20.51 -9.57
CA TYR A 384 -8.42 -19.97 -8.18
C TYR A 384 -9.34 -18.76 -7.90
N GLY A 385 -10.58 -18.80 -8.39
CA GLY A 385 -11.58 -17.75 -8.23
C GLY A 385 -12.68 -17.85 -9.29
N TRP A 386 -13.61 -16.90 -9.27
CA TRP A 386 -14.70 -16.83 -10.25
C TRP A 386 -14.82 -15.47 -10.87
N THR A 387 -15.20 -15.43 -12.14
CA THR A 387 -15.65 -14.21 -12.78
C THR A 387 -17.11 -13.99 -12.39
N MET A 388 -17.42 -12.81 -11.88
CA MET A 388 -18.78 -12.50 -11.45
C MET A 388 -19.33 -11.27 -12.14
N ALA A 389 -20.65 -11.27 -12.34
CA ALA A 389 -21.39 -10.16 -12.94
C ALA A 389 -22.87 -10.15 -12.52
N ASP A 390 -23.52 -9.02 -12.75
CA ASP A 390 -24.98 -8.80 -12.72
C ASP A 390 -25.42 -8.27 -14.10
N GLY A 391 -25.35 -9.12 -15.13
CA GLY A 391 -25.78 -8.79 -16.50
C GLY A 391 -24.93 -7.76 -17.27
N GLY A 392 -23.80 -7.31 -16.72
CA GLY A 392 -22.95 -6.25 -17.31
C GLY A 392 -21.45 -6.50 -17.17
N ALA A 393 -20.71 -5.48 -16.72
CA ALA A 393 -19.27 -5.57 -16.50
C ALA A 393 -18.93 -6.76 -15.57
N LYS A 394 -17.83 -7.43 -15.91
CA LYS A 394 -17.36 -8.63 -15.23
C LYS A 394 -16.16 -8.29 -14.37
N GLY A 395 -15.99 -8.96 -13.24
CA GLY A 395 -14.75 -8.90 -12.49
C GLY A 395 -14.39 -10.21 -11.83
N PHE A 396 -13.09 -10.45 -11.71
CA PHE A 396 -12.57 -11.65 -11.07
C PHE A 396 -12.57 -11.50 -9.55
N PHE A 397 -13.10 -12.50 -8.88
CA PHE A 397 -13.08 -12.66 -7.43
C PHE A 397 -12.20 -13.85 -7.09
N PRO A 398 -10.99 -13.64 -6.53
CA PRO A 398 -10.14 -14.74 -6.13
C PRO A 398 -10.70 -15.52 -4.95
N GLY A 399 -10.49 -16.84 -4.97
CA GLY A 399 -10.73 -17.74 -3.84
C GLY A 399 -9.58 -17.69 -2.85
N SER A 400 -9.27 -16.50 -2.32
CA SER A 400 -8.05 -16.26 -1.55
C SER A 400 -8.13 -16.71 -0.08
N GLY A 401 -9.34 -16.84 0.45
CA GLY A 401 -9.56 -17.33 1.81
C GLY A 401 -9.62 -16.28 2.88
N TYR A 402 -9.15 -16.66 4.06
CA TYR A 402 -9.14 -15.80 5.24
C TYR A 402 -7.99 -16.14 6.19
N ARG A 403 -7.53 -15.17 6.97
CA ARG A 403 -6.65 -15.42 8.12
C ARG A 403 -7.49 -15.84 9.31
N THR A 404 -7.08 -16.91 9.97
CA THR A 404 -7.83 -17.47 11.11
C THR A 404 -7.74 -16.56 12.32
N TYR A 405 -8.84 -16.48 13.05
CA TYR A 405 -8.94 -15.84 14.36
C TYR A 405 -7.97 -16.40 15.41
N LEU A 406 -7.49 -17.64 15.25
CA LEU A 406 -6.75 -18.36 16.28
C LEU A 406 -5.25 -18.04 16.26
N ASP A 407 -4.64 -18.10 15.08
CA ASP A 407 -3.19 -18.00 14.92
C ASP A 407 -2.76 -17.06 13.78
N GLY A 408 -3.72 -16.40 13.12
CA GLY A 408 -3.44 -15.47 12.03
C GLY A 408 -2.90 -16.13 10.75
N LYS A 409 -2.83 -17.47 10.69
CA LYS A 409 -2.49 -18.21 9.46
C LYS A 409 -3.59 -18.09 8.45
N ILE A 410 -3.23 -18.22 7.17
CA ILE A 410 -4.19 -18.19 6.07
C ILE A 410 -4.80 -19.57 5.93
N ASN A 411 -6.09 -19.66 6.25
CA ASN A 411 -6.92 -20.81 5.96
C ASN A 411 -7.66 -20.57 4.65
N ASN A 412 -8.07 -21.67 4.01
CA ASN A 412 -8.62 -21.79 2.65
C ASN A 412 -7.65 -22.23 1.57
N ILE A 413 -6.42 -22.60 1.94
CA ILE A 413 -5.50 -23.16 0.96
C ILE A 413 -4.82 -24.37 1.61
N TYR A 414 -5.30 -25.55 1.23
CA TYR A 414 -4.71 -26.87 1.50
C TYR A 414 -3.95 -26.99 2.82
N ASP A 415 -4.68 -27.13 3.93
CA ASP A 415 -4.06 -27.64 5.15
C ASP A 415 -4.13 -29.19 5.14
N ASN A 416 -2.98 -29.79 4.84
CA ASN A 416 -2.57 -31.12 5.31
C ASN A 416 -3.35 -32.38 4.86
N ILE A 417 -3.76 -32.48 3.59
CA ILE A 417 -4.19 -33.76 3.01
C ILE A 417 -3.04 -34.37 2.17
N PRO A 418 -2.61 -35.63 2.39
CA PRO A 418 -1.48 -36.26 1.69
C PRO A 418 -1.62 -36.35 0.16
N VAL A 419 -2.79 -36.07 -0.40
CA VAL A 419 -3.08 -36.17 -1.83
C VAL A 419 -3.90 -34.96 -2.28
N ARG A 420 -3.47 -34.29 -3.36
CA ARG A 420 -4.11 -33.15 -4.05
C ARG A 420 -5.55 -33.42 -4.55
N ASN A 421 -6.15 -34.56 -4.21
CA ASN A 421 -7.43 -35.07 -4.74
C ASN A 421 -8.35 -35.71 -3.68
N ALA A 422 -8.03 -35.66 -2.38
CA ALA A 422 -8.79 -36.42 -1.38
C ALA A 422 -9.92 -35.63 -0.65
N ALA A 423 -9.95 -34.30 -0.70
CA ALA A 423 -11.15 -33.53 -0.30
C ALA A 423 -11.97 -33.23 -1.56
N ILE A 424 -13.06 -33.95 -1.77
CA ILE A 424 -13.78 -33.96 -3.04
C ILE A 424 -14.82 -32.83 -3.11
N ASP A 425 -15.33 -32.36 -1.96
CA ASP A 425 -16.58 -31.58 -1.91
C ASP A 425 -16.44 -30.05 -1.93
N MET A 426 -15.25 -29.47 -1.74
CA MET A 426 -15.05 -28.00 -1.76
C MET A 426 -13.62 -27.67 -2.17
N GLN A 427 -13.26 -28.08 -3.39
CA GLN A 427 -11.92 -27.89 -3.93
C GLN A 427 -11.92 -27.06 -5.20
N PRO A 428 -10.82 -26.32 -5.46
CA PRO A 428 -9.65 -26.18 -4.59
C PRO A 428 -9.55 -24.88 -3.76
N TRP A 429 -10.59 -24.03 -3.77
CA TRP A 429 -10.57 -22.72 -3.07
C TRP A 429 -11.98 -22.17 -2.81
N VAL A 430 -12.08 -21.37 -1.76
CA VAL A 430 -13.28 -20.66 -1.33
C VAL A 430 -13.03 -19.14 -1.32
N GLY A 431 -13.99 -18.33 -1.74
CA GLY A 431 -13.91 -16.89 -1.58
C GLY A 431 -14.62 -16.45 -0.32
N TYR A 432 -14.00 -15.57 0.46
CA TYR A 432 -14.63 -14.90 1.59
C TYR A 432 -14.34 -13.41 1.51
N TYR A 433 -15.37 -12.58 1.67
CA TYR A 433 -15.27 -11.13 1.58
C TYR A 433 -16.08 -10.49 2.69
N TRP A 434 -15.48 -9.48 3.33
CA TRP A 434 -16.21 -8.71 4.31
C TRP A 434 -17.34 -7.89 3.70
N THR A 435 -18.39 -7.76 4.48
CA THR A 435 -19.46 -6.78 4.25
C THR A 435 -19.65 -5.94 5.52
N THR A 436 -20.44 -4.88 5.45
CA THR A 436 -20.74 -4.03 6.63
C THR A 436 -21.86 -4.57 7.53
N ASP A 437 -22.49 -5.70 7.16
CA ASP A 437 -23.65 -6.26 7.87
C ASP A 437 -23.23 -7.09 9.10
N ALA A 438 -23.14 -6.44 10.27
CA ALA A 438 -22.83 -7.10 11.53
C ALA A 438 -24.07 -7.68 12.23
N GLU A 439 -23.92 -8.85 12.86
CA GLU A 439 -24.93 -9.50 13.71
C GLU A 439 -24.24 -10.04 14.98
N GLY A 440 -24.32 -9.28 16.08
CA GLY A 440 -23.61 -9.61 17.32
C GLY A 440 -22.08 -9.54 17.16
N ALA A 441 -21.38 -10.62 17.55
CA ALA A 441 -19.93 -10.77 17.39
C ALA A 441 -19.51 -11.34 16.03
N GLN A 442 -20.49 -11.62 15.16
CA GLN A 442 -20.28 -12.11 13.81
C GLN A 442 -20.68 -11.04 12.79
N THR A 443 -20.28 -11.27 11.55
CA THR A 443 -20.70 -10.47 10.41
C THR A 443 -21.10 -11.39 9.27
N ARG A 444 -21.97 -10.87 8.42
CA ARG A 444 -22.40 -11.51 7.19
C ARG A 444 -21.33 -11.29 6.12
N THR A 445 -20.72 -12.37 5.64
CA THR A 445 -19.72 -12.33 4.56
C THR A 445 -20.35 -12.69 3.24
N PHE A 446 -19.79 -12.15 2.16
CA PHE A 446 -19.98 -12.70 0.84
C PHE A 446 -19.05 -13.89 0.66
N HIS A 447 -19.61 -15.03 0.29
CA HIS A 447 -18.93 -16.32 0.23
C HIS A 447 -19.21 -17.04 -1.09
N PHE A 448 -18.24 -17.75 -1.63
CA PHE A 448 -18.44 -18.63 -2.79
C PHE A 448 -17.48 -19.81 -2.75
N TRP A 449 -17.83 -20.90 -3.42
CA TRP A 449 -17.00 -22.11 -3.49
C TRP A 449 -17.10 -22.79 -4.85
N PHE A 450 -16.12 -23.65 -5.13
CA PHE A 450 -16.17 -24.62 -6.22
C PHE A 450 -16.26 -26.02 -5.63
N ASP A 451 -17.26 -26.78 -6.06
CA ASP A 451 -17.36 -28.20 -5.77
C ASP A 451 -16.84 -28.98 -6.99
N LYS A 452 -15.60 -29.43 -6.92
CA LYS A 452 -14.95 -30.16 -8.02
C LYS A 452 -15.68 -31.48 -8.36
N SER A 453 -16.32 -32.09 -7.36
CA SER A 453 -17.00 -33.39 -7.50
C SER A 453 -18.37 -33.31 -8.13
N ALA A 454 -19.02 -32.17 -7.93
CA ALA A 454 -20.33 -31.82 -8.43
C ALA A 454 -20.30 -30.34 -8.82
N PRO A 455 -19.64 -29.98 -9.94
CA PRO A 455 -19.48 -28.59 -10.38
C PRO A 455 -20.77 -27.78 -10.36
N GLU A 456 -21.91 -28.42 -10.64
CA GLU A 456 -23.25 -27.82 -10.61
C GLU A 456 -23.71 -27.36 -9.21
N LYS A 457 -23.06 -27.81 -8.13
CA LYS A 457 -23.28 -27.37 -6.75
C LYS A 457 -22.38 -26.21 -6.33
N SER A 458 -21.48 -25.78 -7.20
CA SER A 458 -20.70 -24.56 -7.00
C SER A 458 -21.64 -23.38 -6.94
N ALA A 459 -21.49 -22.54 -5.93
CA ALA A 459 -22.42 -21.46 -5.72
C ALA A 459 -21.81 -20.29 -4.97
N ILE A 460 -22.62 -19.24 -4.93
CA ILE A 460 -22.41 -18.04 -4.14
C ILE A 460 -23.42 -18.08 -2.99
N ARG A 461 -22.97 -17.70 -1.79
CA ARG A 461 -23.81 -17.46 -0.63
C ARG A 461 -23.50 -16.09 -0.07
N ASN A 462 -24.51 -15.22 -0.10
CA ASN A 462 -24.44 -13.98 0.64
C ASN A 462 -24.90 -14.20 2.08
N GLY A 463 -24.24 -13.56 3.04
CA GLY A 463 -24.59 -13.64 4.45
C GLY A 463 -24.13 -14.89 5.18
N ALA A 464 -23.01 -15.50 4.79
CA ALA A 464 -22.38 -16.54 5.61
C ALA A 464 -21.86 -15.90 6.92
N PRO A 465 -22.15 -16.48 8.10
CA PRO A 465 -21.68 -15.92 9.37
C PRO A 465 -20.17 -16.17 9.54
N MET A 466 -19.45 -15.14 9.97
CA MET A 466 -18.01 -15.22 10.24
C MET A 466 -17.65 -14.37 11.46
N GLY A 467 -16.81 -14.90 12.35
CA GLY A 467 -16.33 -14.17 13.54
C GLY A 467 -15.42 -13.02 13.17
N ARG A 468 -15.60 -11.86 13.82
CA ARG A 468 -14.91 -10.60 13.47
C ARG A 468 -13.40 -10.61 13.68
N ALA A 469 -12.88 -11.53 14.50
CA ALA A 469 -11.45 -11.71 14.75
C ALA A 469 -10.69 -12.36 13.58
N ASN A 470 -11.38 -13.02 12.63
CA ASN A 470 -10.74 -13.43 11.38
C ASN A 470 -10.29 -12.19 10.58
N ALA A 471 -9.40 -12.35 9.62
CA ALA A 471 -9.17 -11.32 8.62
C ALA A 471 -9.50 -11.81 7.21
N LEU A 472 -10.28 -11.03 6.46
CA LEU A 472 -10.76 -11.36 5.12
C LEU A 472 -10.43 -10.22 4.15
N PRO A 473 -10.36 -10.49 2.84
CA PRO A 473 -10.35 -9.47 1.81
C PRO A 473 -11.56 -8.53 1.85
N VAL A 474 -11.36 -7.32 1.33
CA VAL A 474 -12.39 -6.29 1.14
C VAL A 474 -12.52 -5.95 -0.34
N ARG A 475 -13.76 -5.90 -0.83
CA ARG A 475 -14.13 -5.34 -2.13
C ARG A 475 -14.93 -4.05 -1.87
N CYS A 476 -14.35 -2.90 -2.18
CA CYS A 476 -14.98 -1.62 -1.87
C CYS A 476 -16.13 -1.31 -2.84
N VAL A 477 -17.09 -0.50 -2.42
CA VAL A 477 -18.11 0.12 -3.29
C VAL A 477 -17.92 1.63 -3.33
N LYS A 478 -18.31 2.27 -4.42
CA LYS A 478 -18.34 3.73 -4.51
C LYS A 478 -19.31 4.29 -3.47
N VAL A 479 -18.90 5.35 -2.77
CA VAL A 479 -19.78 6.06 -1.83
C VAL A 479 -20.95 6.64 -2.63
N ARG A 480 -22.16 6.52 -2.08
CA ARG A 480 -23.41 7.00 -2.71
C ARG A 480 -23.66 8.47 -2.46
#